data_AF-A0AAE0PJN1-F1
#
_entry.id   AF-A0AAE0PJN1-F1
#
_cell.length_a   1.000
_cell.length_b   1.000
_cell.length_c   1.000
_cell.angle_alpha   90.00
_cell.angle_beta   90.00
_cell.angle_gamma   90.00
#
_symmetry.space_group_name_H-M   'P 1'
#
loop_
_entity.id
_entity.type
_entity.pdbx_description
1 polymer ?
#
loop_
_entity_poly.entity_id
_entity_poly.type
_entity_poly.pdbx_seq_one_letter_code
_entity_poly.pdbx_strand_id
1 'polypeptide(L)' 'VKLTPGGGAYLNETNANQPDWQTAFYGENYERLLAIKNKYDPEVLLYASTAVGNEGWAQKEDERLCRVE' A
#
# COMPACT_ATOMS: atom_id res chain seq x y z
N VAL A 1 -5.72 -22.53 -13.04
CA VAL A 1 -4.95 -23.13 -11.94
C VAL A 1 -4.46 -22.00 -11.03
N LYS A 2 -4.65 -22.10 -9.71
CA LYS A 2 -3.97 -21.20 -8.75
C LYS A 2 -2.69 -21.89 -8.30
N LEU A 3 -1.53 -21.23 -8.42
CA LEU A 3 -0.22 -21.82 -8.12
C LEU A 3 0.10 -21.80 -6.61
N THR A 4 -0.25 -20.71 -5.93
CA THR A 4 0.05 -20.48 -4.50
C THR A 4 -1.15 -19.88 -3.75
N PRO A 5 -2.29 -20.58 -3.67
CA PRO A 5 -3.47 -20.07 -2.98
C PRO A 5 -3.19 -19.82 -1.49
N GLY A 6 -3.57 -18.64 -0.99
CA GLY A 6 -3.32 -18.23 0.40
C GLY A 6 -1.90 -17.72 0.67
N GLY A 7 -1.02 -17.71 -0.34
CA GLY A 7 0.29 -17.06 -0.24
C GLY A 7 0.21 -15.53 -0.31
N GLY A 8 1.30 -14.88 0.05
CA GLY A 8 1.53 -13.44 -0.14
C GLY A 8 2.78 -13.19 -0.99
N ALA A 9 3.22 -11.94 -1.03
CA ALA A 9 4.44 -11.50 -1.69
C ALA A 9 5.30 -10.68 -0.73
N TYR A 10 6.61 -10.90 -0.78
CA TYR A 10 7.56 -10.21 0.10
C TYR A 10 7.78 -8.78 -0.38
N LEU A 11 7.23 -7.79 0.33
CA LEU A 11 7.10 -6.40 -0.10
C LEU A 11 8.36 -5.74 -0.71
N ASN A 12 9.55 -6.11 -0.23
CA ASN A 12 10.82 -5.52 -0.68
C ASN A 12 11.28 -6.03 -2.06
N GLU A 13 10.68 -7.10 -2.58
CA GLU A 13 11.06 -7.75 -3.85
C GLU A 13 9.82 -7.91 -4.76
N THR A 14 9.07 -6.82 -4.96
CA THR A 14 7.80 -6.84 -5.69
C THR A 14 7.71 -5.74 -6.75
N ASN A 15 6.60 -5.74 -7.50
CA ASN A 15 6.26 -4.66 -8.41
C ASN A 15 5.42 -3.61 -7.66
N ALA A 16 5.78 -2.32 -7.79
CA ALA A 16 5.01 -1.21 -7.22
C ALA A 16 3.57 -1.12 -7.75
N ASN A 17 3.30 -1.71 -8.93
CA ASN A 17 1.97 -1.77 -9.56
C ASN A 17 1.19 -3.04 -9.18
N GLN A 18 1.60 -3.78 -8.14
CA GLN A 18 0.90 -4.98 -7.70
C GLN A 18 -0.57 -4.65 -7.35
N PRO A 19 -1.56 -5.26 -8.03
CA PRO A 19 -2.95 -5.14 -7.61
C PRO A 19 -3.15 -5.81 -6.26
N ASP A 20 -4.09 -5.29 -5.46
CA ASP A 20 -4.40 -5.82 -4.12
C ASP A 20 -3.18 -5.91 -3.19
N TRP A 21 -2.21 -4.98 -3.36
CA TRP A 21 -0.95 -4.96 -2.61
C TRP A 21 -1.14 -4.96 -1.09
N GLN A 22 -2.25 -4.39 -0.59
CA GLN A 22 -2.58 -4.41 0.84
C GLN A 22 -2.62 -5.86 1.37
N THR A 23 -3.34 -6.73 0.66
CA THR A 23 -3.47 -8.14 1.03
C THR A 23 -2.21 -8.91 0.65
N ALA A 24 -1.64 -8.66 -0.53
CA ALA A 24 -0.47 -9.39 -0.99
C ALA A 24 0.76 -9.18 -0.08
N PHE A 25 0.97 -7.96 0.42
CA PHE A 25 2.18 -7.60 1.16
C PHE A 25 2.01 -7.61 2.69
N TYR A 26 0.83 -7.23 3.18
CA TYR A 26 0.57 -7.07 4.61
C TYR A 26 -0.46 -8.06 5.15
N GLY A 27 -1.34 -8.56 4.28
CA GLY A 27 -2.36 -9.55 4.64
C GLY A 27 -3.26 -9.07 5.78
N GLU A 28 -3.57 -9.96 6.71
CA GLU A 28 -4.43 -9.70 7.88
C GLU A 28 -3.91 -8.58 8.80
N ASN A 29 -2.64 -8.20 8.70
CA ASN A 29 -2.05 -7.15 9.53
C ASN A 29 -2.37 -5.75 9.02
N TYR A 30 -2.91 -5.60 7.80
CA TYR A 30 -3.07 -4.31 7.15
C TYR A 30 -3.88 -3.31 8.01
N GLU A 31 -5.04 -3.72 8.53
CA GLU A 31 -5.90 -2.84 9.33
C GLU A 31 -5.22 -2.34 10.61
N ARG A 32 -4.46 -3.20 11.27
CA ARG A 32 -3.69 -2.81 12.47
C ARG A 32 -2.58 -1.82 12.11
N LEU A 33 -1.87 -2.06 11.01
CA LEU A 33 -0.81 -1.18 10.54
C LEU A 33 -1.38 0.17 10.09
N LEU A 34 -2.55 0.17 9.45
CA LEU A 34 -3.26 1.38 9.04
C LEU A 34 -3.67 2.22 10.24
N ALA A 35 -4.19 1.60 11.30
CA ALA A 35 -4.48 2.30 12.56
C ALA A 35 -3.22 2.94 13.18
N ILE A 36 -2.07 2.26 13.11
CA ILE A 36 -0.78 2.81 13.58
C ILE A 36 -0.35 3.97 12.68
N LYS A 37 -0.40 3.83 11.35
CA LYS A 37 -0.10 4.89 10.39
C LYS A 37 -0.94 6.13 10.67
N ASN A 38 -2.25 5.98 10.80
CA ASN A 38 -3.16 7.09 11.06
C ASN A 38 -2.92 7.76 12.44
N LYS A 39 -2.42 7.01 13.43
CA LYS A 39 -2.04 7.58 14.73
C LYS A 39 -0.80 8.47 14.65
N TYR A 40 0.22 8.08 13.89
CA TYR A 40 1.53 8.74 13.88
C TYR A 40 1.76 9.66 12.67
N ASP A 41 1.05 9.44 11.57
CA ASP A 41 1.11 10.24 10.35
C ASP A 41 -0.31 10.48 9.78
N PRO A 42 -1.18 11.19 10.53
CA PRO A 42 -2.57 11.45 10.13
C PRO A 42 -2.69 12.33 8.88
N GLU A 43 -1.67 13.11 8.56
CA GLU A 43 -1.64 14.00 7.39
C GLU A 43 -1.06 13.33 6.14
N VAL A 44 -0.55 12.10 6.28
CA VAL A 44 0.06 11.29 5.22
C VAL A 44 1.28 12.00 4.60
N LEU A 45 2.16 12.52 5.47
CA LEU A 45 3.41 13.16 5.07
C LEU A 45 4.42 12.15 4.52
N LEU A 46 4.47 10.93 5.09
CA LEU A 46 5.43 9.90 4.71
C LEU A 46 4.82 8.98 3.63
N TYR A 47 5.05 9.32 2.37
CA TYR A 47 4.52 8.59 1.22
C TYR A 47 5.52 7.59 0.61
N ALA A 48 4.99 6.44 0.15
CA ALA A 48 5.61 5.49 -0.76
C ALA A 48 4.51 4.67 -1.46
N SER A 49 4.73 4.26 -2.72
CA SER A 49 3.69 3.75 -3.63
C SER A 49 2.83 2.61 -3.08
N THR A 50 3.41 1.68 -2.32
CA THR A 50 2.71 0.51 -1.76
C THR A 50 2.81 0.44 -0.24
N ALA A 51 3.12 1.56 0.41
CA ALA A 51 3.16 1.62 1.86
C ALA A 51 1.76 1.81 2.44
N VAL A 52 1.55 1.26 3.63
CA VAL A 52 0.29 1.30 4.37
C VAL A 52 -0.30 2.72 4.46
N GLY A 53 -1.58 2.87 4.10
CA GLY A 53 -2.35 4.10 4.22
C GLY A 53 -2.15 5.14 3.11
N ASN A 54 -1.45 4.78 2.02
CA ASN A 54 -1.17 5.68 0.91
C ASN A 54 -2.13 5.53 -0.28
N GLU A 55 -3.12 4.65 -0.20
CA GLU A 55 -4.16 4.42 -1.22
C GLU A 55 -4.99 5.68 -1.54
N GLY A 56 -5.06 6.64 -0.63
CA GLY A 56 -5.68 7.94 -0.86
C GLY A 56 -4.83 8.92 -1.68
N TRP A 57 -3.65 8.50 -2.15
CA TRP A 57 -2.73 9.32 -2.94
C TRP A 57 -2.22 8.59 -4.18
N ALA A 58 -2.15 9.30 -5.29
CA ALA A 58 -1.59 8.78 -6.54
C ALA A 58 -0.67 9.81 -7.19
N GLN A 59 0.43 9.31 -7.78
CA GLN A 59 1.28 10.10 -8.64
C GLN A 59 0.58 10.27 -10.00
N LYS A 60 0.44 11.52 -10.46
CA LYS A 60 -0.09 11.83 -11.78
C LYS A 60 0.99 11.67 -12.85
N GLU A 61 0.59 11.73 -14.12
CA GLU A 61 1.51 11.64 -15.27
C GLU A 61 2.59 12.72 -15.26
N ASP A 62 2.30 13.89 -14.68
CA ASP A 62 3.25 14.99 -14.50
C ASP A 62 4.10 14.88 -13.22
N GLU A 63 4.18 13.67 -12.67
CA GLU A 63 4.95 13.29 -11.49
C GLU A 63 4.49 13.90 -10.16
N ARG A 64 3.43 14.72 -10.16
CA ARG A 64 2.87 15.29 -8.93
C ARG A 64 2.10 14.26 -8.13
N LEU A 65 2.34 14.24 -6.82
CA LEU A 65 1.55 13.45 -5.87
C LEU A 65 0.27 14.21 -5.51
N CYS A 66 -0.89 13.61 -5.76
CA CYS A 66 -2.20 14.21 -5.51
C CYS A 66 -3.09 13.25 -4.71
N ARG A 67 -4.04 13.79 -3.93
CA ARG A 67 -5.09 12.97 -3.33
C ARG A 67 -5.98 12.38 -4.43
N VAL A 68 -6.38 11.13 -4.25
CA VAL A 68 -7.35 10.44 -5.11
C VAL A 68 -8.74 10.88 -4.64
N GLU A 69 -9.57 11.37 -5.57
CA GLU A 69 -10.95 11.79 -5.31
C GLU A 69 -11.92 10.60 -5.21
#